data_AF-A0A7V0S0K3-F1
#
_entry.id   AF-A0A7V0S0K3-F1
#
_cell.length_a   1.000
_cell.length_b   1.000
_cell.length_c   1.000
_cell.angle_alpha   90.00
_cell.angle_beta   90.00
_cell.angle_gamma   90.00
#
_symmetry.space_group_name_H-M   'P 1'
#
loop_
_entity.id
_entity.type
_entity.pdbx_description
1 polymer ?
#
loop_
_entity_poly.entity_id
_entity_poly.type
_entity_poly.pdbx_seq_one_letter_code
_entity_poly.pdbx_strand_id
1 'polypeptide(L)'
;MPKVIVLGIFYWFSAIDNLLYAAVVDCTGHGLPGAFMSLIGKTLLNQIINEWRTKDPAMLLEIMHEQVRQALNQDTSNSKAHAGMDVCLVAVNRVENKAIFAVARGPLYVVQNGAVSIVKGDPRSVGGYQREEKRYFNNHSIDLSKGTSLYLTTDGYLDQMNPALKIWSAKIC
;
A
#
# COMPACT_ATOMS: atom_id res chain seq x y z
N MET A 1 -10.02 31.90 -3.68
CA MET A 1 -8.91 31.37 -2.86
C MET A 1 -8.42 30.08 -3.51
N PRO A 2 -7.12 29.89 -3.79
CA PRO A 2 -6.65 28.66 -4.41
C PRO A 2 -6.75 27.54 -3.37
N LYS A 3 -7.64 26.57 -3.60
CA LYS A 3 -7.66 25.33 -2.81
C LYS A 3 -6.43 24.53 -3.23
N VAL A 4 -5.35 24.59 -2.45
CA VAL A 4 -4.27 23.61 -2.57
C VAL A 4 -4.86 22.28 -2.15
N ILE A 5 -5.15 21.42 -3.13
CA ILE A 5 -5.63 20.07 -2.88
C ILE A 5 -4.41 19.26 -2.48
N VAL A 6 -4.27 18.97 -1.19
CA VAL A 6 -3.31 17.96 -0.74
C VAL A 6 -3.88 16.60 -1.09
N LEU A 7 -3.15 15.85 -1.92
CA LEU A 7 -3.53 14.50 -2.32
C LEU A 7 -3.20 13.54 -1.15
N GLY A 8 -4.10 12.61 -0.85
CA GLY A 8 -3.89 11.55 0.14
C GLY A 8 -2.92 10.45 -0.32
N ILE A 9 -2.18 10.67 -1.41
CA ILE A 9 -1.31 9.69 -2.05
C ILE A 9 0.14 10.04 -1.77
N PHE A 10 0.96 9.05 -1.44
CA PHE A 10 2.40 9.25 -1.36
C PHE A 10 3.20 8.01 -1.77
N TYR A 11 4.44 8.27 -2.16
CA TYR A 11 5.46 7.26 -2.40
C TYR A 11 6.43 7.24 -1.21
N TRP A 12 6.94 6.07 -0.88
CA TRP A 12 7.91 5.90 0.18
C TRP A 12 8.99 4.90 -0.21
N PHE A 13 10.22 5.19 0.19
CA PHE A 13 11.38 4.34 -0.10
C PHE A 13 12.31 4.32 1.11
N SER A 14 12.92 3.16 1.36
CA SER A 14 14.02 3.02 2.31
C SER A 14 14.97 1.92 1.87
N ALA A 15 16.20 2.00 2.32
CA ALA A 15 17.22 0.97 2.11
C ALA A 15 17.84 0.61 3.45
N ILE A 16 17.78 -0.67 3.80
CA ILE A 16 18.34 -1.20 5.04
C ILE A 16 19.03 -2.52 4.72
N ASP A 17 20.28 -2.65 5.15
CA ASP A 17 21.11 -3.82 4.87
C ASP A 17 21.13 -4.10 3.34
N ASN A 18 20.69 -5.30 2.94
CA ASN A 18 20.57 -5.75 1.56
C ASN A 18 19.14 -5.61 0.99
N LEU A 19 18.23 -5.02 1.76
CA LEU A 19 16.82 -4.87 1.39
C LEU A 19 16.53 -3.43 0.96
N LEU A 20 15.92 -3.29 -0.21
CA LEU A 20 15.25 -2.05 -0.60
C LEU A 20 13.76 -2.19 -0.37
N TYR A 21 13.17 -1.19 0.23
CA TYR A 21 11.73 -1.08 0.37
C TYR A 21 11.20 0.03 -0.53
N ALA A 22 10.08 -0.23 -1.18
CA ALA A 22 9.31 0.76 -1.90
C ALA A 22 7.83 0.56 -1.59
N ALA A 23 7.11 1.64 -1.37
CA ALA A 23 5.68 1.64 -1.15
C ALA A 23 4.98 2.72 -1.95
N VAL A 24 3.79 2.40 -2.45
CA VAL A 24 2.83 3.38 -2.93
C VAL A 24 1.59 3.26 -2.07
N VAL A 25 1.12 4.39 -1.57
CA VAL A 25 0.06 4.45 -0.56
C VAL A 25 -1.01 5.43 -1.00
N ASP A 26 -2.27 4.99 -0.95
CA ASP A 26 -3.46 5.81 -1.17
C ASP A 26 -4.26 5.91 0.12
N CYS A 27 -4.31 7.08 0.73
CA CYS A 27 -5.02 7.30 1.97
C CYS A 27 -6.45 7.77 1.72
N THR A 28 -7.37 7.33 2.57
CA THR A 28 -8.75 7.83 2.56
C THR A 28 -8.80 9.33 2.84
N GLY A 29 -9.46 10.07 1.94
CA GLY A 29 -9.74 11.50 2.09
C GLY A 29 -8.75 12.41 1.34
N HIS A 30 -9.14 13.67 1.17
CA HIS A 30 -8.35 14.67 0.44
C HIS A 30 -8.24 15.97 1.26
N GLY A 31 -7.25 16.79 0.94
CA GLY A 31 -6.97 18.02 1.70
C GLY A 31 -6.36 17.70 3.07
N LEU A 32 -6.78 18.41 4.11
CA LEU A 32 -6.18 18.30 5.44
C LEU A 32 -6.27 16.88 6.06
N PRO A 33 -7.42 16.18 6.03
CA PRO A 33 -7.48 14.80 6.55
C PRO A 33 -6.57 13.83 5.80
N GLY A 34 -6.50 13.95 4.46
CA GLY A 34 -5.60 13.14 3.63
C GLY A 34 -4.12 13.41 3.96
N ALA A 35 -3.76 14.69 4.18
CA ALA A 35 -2.42 15.08 4.59
C ALA A 35 -2.00 14.45 5.94
N PHE A 36 -2.91 14.43 6.92
CA PHE A 36 -2.67 13.78 8.20
C PHE A 36 -2.51 12.26 8.06
N MET A 37 -3.34 11.61 7.24
CA MET A 37 -3.21 10.18 6.97
C MET A 37 -1.87 9.84 6.31
N SER A 38 -1.43 10.64 5.33
CA SER A 38 -0.12 10.47 4.70
C SER A 38 1.02 10.64 5.70
N LEU A 39 0.92 11.58 6.64
CA LEU A 39 1.90 11.76 7.70
C LEU A 39 1.96 10.55 8.64
N ILE A 40 0.80 10.04 9.07
CA ILE A 40 0.71 8.82 9.90
C ILE A 40 1.34 7.65 9.16
N GLY A 41 0.92 7.38 7.92
CA GLY A 41 1.44 6.27 7.11
C GLY A 41 2.95 6.35 6.91
N LYS A 42 3.48 7.52 6.56
CA LYS A 42 4.93 7.73 6.39
C LYS A 42 5.71 7.54 7.70
N THR A 43 5.15 8.01 8.81
CA THR A 43 5.78 7.86 10.15
C THR A 43 5.84 6.39 10.55
N LEU A 44 4.74 5.65 10.35
CA LEU A 44 4.67 4.22 10.66
C LEU A 44 5.61 3.40 9.79
N LEU A 45 5.67 3.66 8.47
CA LEU A 45 6.63 2.99 7.59
C LEU A 45 8.07 3.20 8.05
N ASN A 46 8.44 4.44 8.41
CA ASN A 46 9.77 4.75 8.93
C ASN A 46 10.04 4.01 10.26
N GLN A 47 9.09 4.04 11.20
CA GLN A 47 9.25 3.42 12.51
C GLN A 47 9.38 1.90 12.38
N ILE A 48 8.46 1.25 11.67
CA ILE A 48 8.40 -0.22 11.57
C ILE A 48 9.63 -0.76 10.82
N ILE A 49 10.04 -0.12 9.70
CA ILE A 49 11.14 -0.59 8.88
C ILE A 49 12.50 -0.16 9.46
N ASN A 50 12.68 1.14 9.76
CA ASN A 50 13.99 1.67 10.10
C ASN A 50 14.35 1.52 11.58
N GLU A 51 13.36 1.56 12.48
CA GLU A 51 13.60 1.47 13.93
C GLU A 51 13.36 0.05 14.44
N TRP A 52 12.18 -0.53 14.19
CA TRP A 52 11.82 -1.88 14.67
C TRP A 52 12.41 -3.00 13.82
N ARG A 53 12.93 -2.69 12.63
CA ARG A 53 13.58 -3.63 11.72
C ARG A 53 12.68 -4.78 11.29
N THR A 54 11.37 -4.58 11.21
CA THR A 54 10.46 -5.57 10.64
C THR A 54 10.72 -5.69 9.16
N LYS A 55 11.11 -6.89 8.71
CA LYS A 55 11.52 -7.13 7.32
C LYS A 55 10.41 -7.68 6.43
N ASP A 56 9.42 -8.34 7.04
CA ASP A 56 8.33 -9.04 6.38
C ASP A 56 7.21 -8.06 5.95
N PRO A 57 6.90 -7.95 4.63
CA PRO A 57 5.91 -6.99 4.14
C PRO A 57 4.49 -7.20 4.68
N ALA A 58 4.01 -8.45 4.72
CA ALA A 58 2.67 -8.76 5.24
C ALA A 58 2.56 -8.39 6.72
N MET A 59 3.51 -8.84 7.55
CA MET A 59 3.55 -8.49 8.97
C MET A 59 3.63 -6.98 9.17
N LEU A 60 4.36 -6.27 8.33
CA LEU A 60 4.41 -4.82 8.38
C LEU A 60 3.04 -4.19 8.12
N LEU A 61 2.27 -4.68 7.14
CA LEU A 61 0.91 -4.18 6.89
C LEU A 61 -0.04 -4.47 8.06
N GLU A 62 0.14 -5.61 8.74
CA GLU A 62 -0.61 -5.97 9.95
C GLU A 62 -0.28 -5.00 11.10
N ILE A 63 1.01 -4.75 11.34
CA ILE A 63 1.45 -3.77 12.35
C ILE A 63 0.94 -2.37 12.00
N MET A 64 1.05 -1.94 10.74
CA MET A 64 0.50 -0.67 10.28
C MET A 64 -1.01 -0.59 10.52
N HIS A 65 -1.74 -1.68 10.30
CA HIS A 65 -3.18 -1.72 10.51
C HIS A 65 -3.53 -1.42 11.96
N GLU A 66 -2.92 -2.13 12.91
CA GLU A 66 -3.14 -1.90 14.34
C GLU A 66 -2.73 -0.48 14.76
N GLN A 67 -1.57 -0.01 14.32
CA GLN A 67 -1.08 1.33 14.68
C GLN A 67 -1.95 2.47 14.11
N VAL A 68 -2.47 2.32 12.89
CA VAL A 68 -3.42 3.28 12.30
C VAL A 68 -4.73 3.29 13.09
N ARG A 69 -5.25 2.10 13.43
CA ARG A 69 -6.48 1.99 14.23
C ARG A 69 -6.33 2.66 15.59
N GLN A 70 -5.20 2.44 16.26
CA GLN A 70 -4.88 3.07 17.53
C GLN A 70 -4.76 4.60 17.39
N ALA A 71 -3.99 5.09 16.41
CA ALA A 71 -3.79 6.52 16.18
C ALA A 71 -5.10 7.27 15.89
N LEU A 72 -6.08 6.59 15.29
CA LEU A 72 -7.38 7.15 14.92
C LEU A 72 -8.51 6.75 15.89
N ASN A 73 -8.20 6.06 17.00
CA ASN A 73 -9.17 5.55 17.98
C ASN A 73 -10.32 4.74 17.35
N GLN A 74 -9.99 3.84 16.40
CA GLN A 74 -10.96 3.02 15.65
C GLN A 74 -11.45 1.79 16.41
N ASP A 75 -10.86 1.48 17.55
CA ASP A 75 -11.25 0.34 18.41
C ASP A 75 -12.40 0.65 19.36
N THR A 76 -12.85 1.91 19.39
CA THR A 76 -13.98 2.33 20.24
C THR A 76 -15.31 2.16 19.52
N SER A 77 -16.33 1.68 20.23
CA SER A 77 -17.69 1.43 19.69
C SER A 77 -18.40 2.66 19.13
N ASN A 78 -17.91 3.87 19.47
CA ASN A 78 -18.44 5.15 19.01
C ASN A 78 -17.57 5.83 17.91
N SER A 79 -16.55 5.15 17.40
CA SER A 79 -15.65 5.74 16.40
C SER A 79 -16.36 5.95 15.07
N LYS A 80 -16.46 7.22 14.64
CA LYS A 80 -16.98 7.61 13.31
C LYS A 80 -15.87 7.69 12.24
N ALA A 81 -14.61 7.51 12.64
CA ALA A 81 -13.46 7.64 11.76
C ALA A 81 -13.11 6.28 11.14
N HIS A 82 -13.56 6.03 9.92
CA HIS A 82 -13.20 4.81 9.17
C HIS A 82 -12.11 5.05 8.13
N ALA A 83 -11.29 6.07 8.33
CA ALA A 83 -10.16 6.37 7.44
C ALA A 83 -9.14 5.23 7.49
N GLY A 84 -8.66 4.84 6.32
CA GLY A 84 -7.62 3.84 6.15
C GLY A 84 -6.69 4.22 5.01
N MET A 85 -5.89 3.26 4.56
CA MET A 85 -5.04 3.41 3.40
C MET A 85 -4.90 2.10 2.65
N ASP A 86 -4.85 2.22 1.32
CA ASP A 86 -4.48 1.15 0.42
C ASP A 86 -2.95 1.23 0.25
N VAL A 87 -2.27 0.08 0.35
CA VAL A 87 -0.80 0.04 0.42
C VAL A 87 -0.30 -1.06 -0.48
N CYS A 88 0.57 -0.70 -1.42
CA CYS A 88 1.36 -1.65 -2.19
C CYS A 88 2.81 -1.55 -1.71
N LEU A 89 3.30 -2.55 -0.98
CA LEU A 89 4.64 -2.57 -0.40
C LEU A 89 5.48 -3.71 -0.99
N VAL A 90 6.68 -3.38 -1.46
CA VAL A 90 7.68 -4.35 -1.91
C VAL A 90 8.98 -4.21 -1.12
N ALA A 91 9.56 -5.36 -0.77
CA ALA A 91 10.90 -5.53 -0.24
C ALA A 91 11.74 -6.31 -1.27
N VAL A 92 12.81 -5.72 -1.77
CA VAL A 92 13.72 -6.31 -2.76
C VAL A 92 15.03 -6.69 -2.07
N ASN A 93 15.33 -7.98 -2.03
CA ASN A 93 16.61 -8.52 -1.62
C ASN A 93 17.57 -8.54 -2.81
N ARG A 94 18.59 -7.69 -2.75
CA ARG A 94 19.61 -7.55 -3.81
C ARG A 94 20.62 -8.69 -3.85
N VAL A 95 20.77 -9.44 -2.75
CA VAL A 95 21.71 -10.57 -2.68
C VAL A 95 21.05 -11.82 -3.25
N GLU A 96 19.80 -12.07 -2.86
CA GLU A 96 19.04 -13.24 -3.33
C GLU A 96 18.38 -13.01 -4.69
N ASN A 97 18.39 -11.78 -5.22
CA ASN A 97 17.63 -11.37 -6.39
C ASN A 97 16.16 -11.80 -6.28
N LYS A 98 15.54 -11.47 -5.14
CA LYS A 98 14.15 -11.84 -4.85
C LYS A 98 13.39 -10.63 -4.35
N ALA A 99 12.14 -10.49 -4.80
CA ALA A 99 11.21 -9.52 -4.23
C ALA A 99 10.14 -10.25 -3.43
N ILE A 100 9.83 -9.73 -2.25
CA ILE A 100 8.68 -10.11 -1.44
C ILE A 100 7.79 -8.88 -1.34
N PHE A 101 6.49 -9.04 -1.49
CA PHE A 101 5.55 -7.93 -1.46
C PHE A 101 4.23 -8.35 -0.84
N ALA A 102 3.57 -7.39 -0.22
CA ALA A 102 2.22 -7.50 0.31
C ALA A 102 1.43 -6.28 -0.14
N VAL A 103 0.16 -6.49 -0.45
CA VAL A 103 -0.69 -5.46 -1.04
C VAL A 103 -2.02 -5.43 -0.30
N ALA A 104 -2.28 -4.33 0.41
CA ALA A 104 -3.56 -4.00 1.00
C ALA A 104 -4.38 -3.25 -0.04
N ARG A 105 -5.30 -3.98 -0.71
CA ARG A 105 -6.11 -3.54 -1.85
C ARG A 105 -5.32 -3.16 -3.11
N GLY A 106 -5.96 -3.41 -4.26
CA GLY A 106 -5.39 -3.13 -5.58
C GLY A 106 -4.46 -4.23 -6.12
N PRO A 107 -3.98 -4.07 -7.37
CA PRO A 107 -3.04 -4.99 -7.99
C PRO A 107 -1.58 -4.51 -7.90
N LEU A 108 -0.65 -5.46 -7.89
CA LEU A 108 0.74 -5.24 -8.32
C LEU A 108 0.94 -5.91 -9.67
N TYR A 109 1.54 -5.20 -10.63
CA TYR A 109 1.85 -5.76 -11.93
C TYR A 109 3.33 -6.15 -12.00
N VAL A 110 3.58 -7.32 -12.55
CA VAL A 110 4.92 -7.84 -12.81
C VAL A 110 5.08 -8.00 -14.31
N VAL A 111 6.17 -7.48 -14.85
CA VAL A 111 6.56 -7.74 -16.23
C VAL A 111 7.87 -8.53 -16.22
N GLN A 112 7.83 -9.73 -16.76
CA GLN A 112 8.97 -10.65 -16.81
C GLN A 112 8.94 -11.43 -18.12
N ASN A 113 10.09 -11.49 -18.83
CA ASN A 113 10.23 -12.20 -20.11
C ASN A 113 9.19 -11.80 -21.17
N GLY A 114 8.79 -10.53 -21.20
CA GLY A 114 7.77 -10.02 -22.12
C GLY A 114 6.33 -10.38 -21.77
N ALA A 115 6.09 -11.10 -20.66
CA ALA A 115 4.77 -11.41 -20.14
C ALA A 115 4.42 -10.49 -18.95
N VAL A 116 3.14 -10.12 -18.88
CA VAL A 116 2.58 -9.36 -17.75
C VAL A 116 1.79 -10.33 -16.87
N SER A 117 2.06 -10.34 -15.56
CA SER A 117 1.24 -11.01 -14.56
C SER A 117 0.73 -10.01 -13.52
N ILE A 118 -0.42 -10.32 -12.94
CA ILE A 118 -1.09 -9.49 -11.95
C ILE A 118 -1.11 -10.26 -10.64
N VAL A 119 -0.57 -9.67 -9.59
CA VAL A 119 -0.77 -10.16 -8.23
C VAL A 119 -1.84 -9.32 -7.56
N LYS A 120 -2.94 -9.98 -7.21
CA LYS A 120 -4.05 -9.34 -6.50
C LYS A 120 -3.68 -9.18 -5.04
N GLY A 121 -3.82 -7.97 -4.51
CA GLY A 121 -3.73 -7.73 -3.09
C GLY A 121 -4.92 -8.30 -2.32
N ASP A 122 -4.75 -8.32 -1.01
CA ASP A 122 -5.82 -8.70 -0.09
C ASP A 122 -6.96 -7.67 -0.19
N PRO A 123 -8.24 -8.10 -0.17
CA PRO A 123 -9.40 -7.23 -0.31
C PRO A 123 -9.70 -6.46 0.99
N ARG A 124 -8.67 -5.93 1.65
CA ARG A 124 -8.71 -5.24 2.95
C ARG A 124 -7.72 -4.08 2.93
N SER A 125 -8.13 -2.93 3.47
CA SER A 125 -7.26 -1.77 3.65
C SER A 125 -6.43 -1.90 4.94
N VAL A 126 -5.37 -1.11 5.05
CA VAL A 126 -4.75 -0.80 6.34
C VAL A 126 -5.64 0.23 7.08
N GLY A 127 -5.82 0.05 8.39
CA GLY A 127 -6.82 0.79 9.17
C GLY A 127 -8.27 0.61 8.67
N GLY A 128 -9.13 1.55 9.07
CA GLY A 128 -10.53 1.59 8.66
C GLY A 128 -11.40 0.57 9.41
N TYR A 129 -12.58 0.30 8.86
CA TYR A 129 -13.54 -0.60 9.48
C TYR A 129 -13.04 -2.05 9.47
N GLN A 130 -13.29 -2.78 10.57
CA GLN A 130 -12.85 -4.15 10.80
C GLN A 130 -14.01 -4.93 11.43
N ARG A 131 -14.33 -6.11 10.87
CA ARG A 131 -15.33 -7.04 11.42
C ARG A 131 -14.68 -8.28 12.03
N GLU A 132 -13.51 -8.62 11.51
CA GLU A 132 -12.66 -9.71 11.94
C GLU A 132 -11.98 -9.38 13.27
N GLU A 133 -11.63 -10.42 14.05
CA GLU A 133 -10.87 -10.23 15.29
C GLU A 133 -9.47 -9.67 15.01
N LYS A 134 -8.81 -10.20 13.96
CA LYS A 134 -7.50 -9.77 13.49
C LYS A 134 -7.46 -9.72 11.98
N ARG A 135 -6.78 -8.71 11.45
CA ARG A 135 -6.54 -8.55 10.01
C ARG A 135 -5.17 -9.12 9.65
N TYR A 136 -5.15 -10.00 8.65
CA TYR A 136 -3.93 -10.60 8.11
C TYR A 136 -3.77 -10.23 6.65
N PHE A 137 -2.51 -10.17 6.22
CA PHE A 137 -2.10 -9.95 4.83
C PHE A 137 -1.23 -11.11 4.32
N ASN A 138 -1.16 -11.27 3.01
CA ASN A 138 -0.39 -12.34 2.38
C ASN A 138 0.88 -11.78 1.72
N ASN A 139 2.00 -12.46 1.97
CA ASN A 139 3.20 -12.24 1.20
C ASN A 139 3.12 -13.00 -0.12
N HIS A 140 3.51 -12.32 -1.17
CA HIS A 140 3.83 -12.88 -2.45
C HIS A 140 5.31 -12.70 -2.72
N SER A 141 5.90 -13.64 -3.45
CA SER A 141 7.33 -13.56 -3.77
C SER A 141 7.59 -13.89 -5.22
N ILE A 142 8.60 -13.23 -5.79
CA ILE A 142 9.05 -13.47 -7.14
C ILE A 142 10.57 -13.38 -7.24
N ASP A 143 11.16 -14.22 -8.06
CA ASP A 143 12.56 -14.15 -8.42
C ASP A 143 12.77 -13.05 -9.47
N LEU A 144 13.74 -12.17 -9.21
CA LEU A 144 14.11 -11.05 -10.05
C LEU A 144 15.13 -11.49 -11.10
N SER A 145 14.66 -12.17 -12.13
CA SER A 145 15.49 -12.43 -13.30
C SER A 145 15.81 -11.13 -14.05
N LYS A 146 16.86 -11.14 -14.88
CA LYS A 146 17.23 -9.97 -15.69
C LYS A 146 16.02 -9.51 -16.54
N GLY A 147 15.69 -8.22 -16.44
CA GLY A 147 14.55 -7.63 -17.15
C GLY A 147 13.21 -7.67 -16.40
N THR A 148 13.16 -8.22 -15.18
CA THR A 148 11.96 -8.12 -14.33
C THR A 148 11.70 -6.67 -13.94
N SER A 149 10.47 -6.20 -14.19
CA SER A 149 10.00 -4.87 -13.78
C SER A 149 8.75 -5.02 -12.93
N LEU A 150 8.72 -4.34 -11.78
CA LEU A 150 7.56 -4.28 -10.88
C LEU A 150 6.90 -2.92 -11.03
N TYR A 151 5.59 -2.92 -11.25
CA TYR A 151 4.79 -1.70 -11.33
C TYR A 151 3.81 -1.67 -10.17
N LEU A 152 4.05 -0.73 -9.26
CA LEU A 152 3.20 -0.47 -8.11
C LEU A 152 2.25 0.68 -8.48
N THR A 153 0.96 0.48 -8.26
CA THR A 153 -0.09 1.43 -8.66
C THR A 153 -1.04 1.71 -7.51
N THR A 154 -1.62 2.90 -7.49
CA THR A 154 -2.85 3.19 -6.72
C THR A 154 -4.04 3.27 -7.67
N ASP A 155 -5.25 3.24 -7.11
CA ASP A 155 -6.51 3.33 -7.87
C ASP A 155 -6.60 4.59 -8.76
N GLY A 156 -5.92 5.68 -8.40
CA GLY A 156 -5.88 6.93 -9.17
C GLY A 156 -5.48 6.83 -10.65
N TYR A 157 -4.74 5.79 -11.07
CA TYR A 157 -4.47 5.54 -12.50
C TYR A 157 -5.57 4.71 -13.19
N LEU A 158 -6.18 3.76 -12.48
CA LEU A 158 -7.27 2.92 -13.00
C LEU A 158 -8.62 3.66 -13.03
N ASP A 159 -8.78 4.65 -12.14
CA ASP A 159 -9.96 5.50 -11.99
C ASP A 159 -9.93 6.72 -12.91
N GLN A 160 -8.88 6.88 -13.72
CA GLN A 160 -8.84 7.92 -14.74
C GLN A 160 -9.92 7.62 -15.80
N MET A 161 -11.04 8.35 -15.72
CA MET A 161 -12.07 8.32 -16.74
C MET A 161 -11.46 8.72 -18.08
N ASN A 162 -11.67 7.90 -19.11
CA ASN A 162 -11.47 8.34 -20.50
C ASN A 162 -12.42 9.55 -20.79
N PRO A 163 -12.12 10.47 -21.73
CA PRO A 163 -13.10 11.45 -22.24
C PRO A 163 -14.49 10.89 -22.61
N ALA A 164 -14.63 9.57 -22.76
CA ALA A 164 -15.90 8.84 -22.91
C ALA A 164 -16.57 8.37 -21.59
N LEU A 165 -16.13 8.82 -20.41
CA LEU A 165 -16.66 8.48 -19.07
C LEU A 165 -16.72 6.96 -18.74
N LYS A 166 -15.79 6.17 -19.27
CA LYS A 166 -15.63 4.75 -18.91
C LYS A 166 -14.42 4.55 -17.99
N ILE A 167 -14.63 3.80 -16.90
CA ILE A 167 -13.60 3.35 -15.96
C ILE A 167 -12.86 2.15 -16.58
N TRP A 168 -11.53 2.13 -16.53
CA TRP A 168 -10.71 1.05 -17.13
C TRP A 168 -10.97 -0.33 -16.49
N SER A 169 -11.41 -0.38 -15.24
CA SER A 169 -11.73 -1.61 -14.51
C SER A 169 -12.96 -2.37 -15.03
N ALA A 170 -13.80 -1.76 -15.88
CA ALA A 170 -15.05 -2.35 -16.35
C ALA A 170 -14.90 -3.43 -17.44
N LYS A 171 -13.67 -3.80 -17.84
CA LYS A 171 -13.43 -4.78 -18.93
C LYS A 171 -12.53 -5.97 -18.57
N ILE A 172 -12.27 -6.19 -17.29
CA ILE A 172 -11.59 -7.41 -16.81
C ILE A 172 -12.50 -8.13 -15.82
N CYS A 173 -13.61 -8.65 -16.33
CA CYS A 173 -14.42 -9.72 -15.74
C CYS A 173 -14.62 -10.79 -16.80
#